data_AF-A0A399ZRE7-F1
#
_entry.id   AF-A0A399ZRE7-F1
#
_cell.length_a   1.000
_cell.length_b   1.000
_cell.length_c   1.000
_cell.angle_alpha   90.00
_cell.angle_beta   90.00
_cell.angle_gamma   90.00
#
_symmetry.space_group_name_H-M   'P 1'
#
loop_
_entity.id
_entity.type
_entity.pdbx_description
1 polymer ?
#
loop_
_entity_poly.entity_id
_entity_poly.type
_entity_poly.pdbx_seq_one_letter_code
_entity_poly.pdbx_strand_id
1 'polypeptide(L)'
;MQPPLKKRLLIVSLALLIQFNYSIATRVLTGGIIPKLPIDVFPLSVIWVIPYALWYPIVYAGGTWLLLKSDARLFKAFAAGFTLTCILGVLTFYFFPTYIIDPPLPGADFFSKTLLFLQSIDGDYAAFPSAHVYVTTIFALFYSRWYPKFRWLWFFIYVMISLSTLLTHQHYILDVVGGTVYAWIGYRFGLWWVERARFNTLQHTG
;
A
#
# COMPACT_ATOMS: atom_id res chain seq x y z
N MET A 1 -17.95 21.42 7.33
CA MET A 1 -16.72 21.99 7.94
C MET A 1 -15.55 21.01 7.75
N GLN A 2 -14.35 21.52 7.47
CA GLN A 2 -13.12 20.72 7.41
C GLN A 2 -12.85 20.11 8.79
N PRO A 3 -12.58 18.79 8.93
CA PRO A 3 -12.25 18.23 10.23
C PRO A 3 -10.96 18.87 10.75
N PRO A 4 -10.91 19.27 12.04
CA PRO A 4 -9.69 19.81 12.63
C PRO A 4 -8.50 18.87 12.43
N LEU A 5 -7.29 19.42 12.30
CA LEU A 5 -6.08 18.62 12.07
C LEU A 5 -5.90 17.50 13.12
N LYS A 6 -6.18 17.79 14.40
CA LYS A 6 -6.15 16.78 15.48
C LYS A 6 -7.04 15.55 15.17
N LYS A 7 -8.23 15.76 14.61
CA LYS A 7 -9.14 14.69 14.23
C LYS A 7 -8.63 13.91 13.02
N ARG A 8 -8.03 14.60 12.03
CA ARG A 8 -7.42 13.95 10.88
C ARG A 8 -6.25 13.06 11.29
N LEU A 9 -5.39 13.57 12.16
CA LEU A 9 -4.27 12.84 12.76
C LEU A 9 -4.77 11.59 13.47
N LEU A 10 -5.74 11.71 14.37
CA LEU A 10 -6.31 10.57 15.09
C LEU A 10 -6.81 9.48 14.13
N ILE A 11 -7.58 9.86 13.10
CA ILE A 11 -8.13 8.91 12.12
C ILE A 11 -7.02 8.18 11.36
N VAL A 12 -6.02 8.90 10.87
CA VAL A 12 -4.89 8.30 10.13
C VAL A 12 -4.04 7.45 11.05
N SER A 13 -3.77 7.88 12.27
CA SER A 13 -3.03 7.11 13.28
C SER A 13 -3.70 5.77 13.59
N LEU A 14 -5.04 5.73 13.69
CA LEU A 14 -5.77 4.47 13.88
C LEU A 14 -5.62 3.52 12.68
N ALA A 15 -5.68 4.04 11.45
CA ALA A 15 -5.44 3.23 10.25
C ALA A 15 -3.99 2.72 10.17
N LEU A 16 -3.02 3.55 10.56
CA LEU A 16 -1.61 3.16 10.63
C LEU A 16 -1.34 2.14 11.74
N LEU A 17 -2.11 2.17 12.84
CA LEU A 17 -1.99 1.17 13.90
C LEU A 17 -2.45 -0.21 13.41
N ILE A 18 -3.50 -0.26 12.58
CA ILE A 18 -3.90 -1.50 11.89
C ILE A 18 -2.77 -1.93 10.96
N GLN A 19 -2.26 -1.02 10.12
CA GLN A 19 -1.15 -1.29 9.21
C GLN A 19 0.11 -1.80 9.93
N PHE A 20 0.40 -1.33 11.14
CA PHE A 20 1.56 -1.77 11.93
C PHE A 20 1.54 -3.27 12.23
N ASN A 21 0.36 -3.92 12.21
CA ASN A 21 0.27 -5.37 12.34
C ASN A 21 0.99 -6.11 11.20
N TYR A 22 1.17 -5.51 10.02
CA TYR A 22 2.05 -6.06 8.97
C TYR A 22 3.47 -6.32 9.50
N SER A 23 4.06 -5.34 10.20
CA SER A 23 5.41 -5.46 10.75
C SER A 23 5.52 -6.54 11.83
N ILE A 24 4.41 -6.86 12.51
CA ILE A 24 4.32 -7.96 13.46
C ILE A 24 4.18 -9.28 12.70
N ALA A 25 3.25 -9.34 11.75
CA ALA A 25 2.96 -10.54 10.95
C ALA A 25 4.22 -11.07 10.24
N THR A 26 4.97 -10.21 9.55
CA THR A 26 6.20 -10.60 8.84
C THR A 26 7.31 -11.18 9.74
N ARG A 27 7.24 -10.93 11.07
CA ARG A 27 8.25 -11.38 12.06
C ARG A 27 7.81 -12.58 12.89
N VAL A 28 6.51 -12.73 13.12
CA VAL A 28 5.95 -13.78 14.00
C VAL A 28 5.46 -14.97 13.21
N LEU A 29 5.00 -14.75 11.97
CA LEU A 29 4.58 -15.83 11.10
C LEU A 29 5.79 -16.61 10.61
N THR A 30 5.63 -17.93 10.51
CA THR A 30 6.63 -18.84 9.97
C THR A 30 5.93 -19.88 9.10
N GLY A 31 6.61 -20.32 8.05
CA GLY A 31 6.01 -21.17 7.02
C GLY A 31 4.93 -20.44 6.21
N GLY A 32 4.16 -21.20 5.44
CA GLY A 32 3.11 -20.66 4.58
C GLY A 32 3.21 -21.17 3.15
N ILE A 33 2.57 -20.44 2.24
CA ILE A 33 2.53 -20.76 0.81
C ILE A 33 3.43 -19.78 0.07
N ILE A 34 4.23 -20.27 -0.87
CA ILE A 34 4.91 -19.40 -1.83
C ILE A 34 3.90 -19.07 -2.93
N PRO A 35 3.41 -17.83 -3.08
CA PRO A 35 2.37 -17.48 -4.05
C PRO A 35 2.95 -17.29 -5.48
N LYS A 36 3.95 -18.11 -5.84
CA LYS A 36 4.66 -18.05 -7.12
C LYS A 36 3.85 -18.74 -8.21
N LEU A 37 3.62 -18.03 -9.32
CA LEU A 37 2.99 -18.54 -10.53
C LEU A 37 4.04 -18.86 -11.61
N PRO A 38 3.71 -19.67 -12.62
CA PRO A 38 4.63 -19.96 -13.74
C PRO A 38 5.10 -18.72 -14.52
N ILE A 39 4.38 -17.60 -14.44
CA ILE A 39 4.72 -16.34 -15.11
C ILE A 39 5.70 -15.48 -14.30
N ASP A 40 6.03 -15.86 -13.06
CA ASP A 40 7.03 -15.17 -12.23
C ASP A 40 8.46 -15.50 -12.67
N VAL A 41 8.79 -15.09 -13.90
CA VAL A 41 10.10 -15.27 -14.56
C VAL A 41 10.88 -13.96 -14.65
N PHE A 42 10.55 -12.99 -13.79
CA PHE A 42 11.17 -11.67 -13.77
C PHE A 42 12.67 -11.77 -13.44
N PRO A 43 13.56 -11.20 -14.27
CA PRO A 43 14.99 -11.23 -13.99
C PRO A 43 15.31 -10.33 -12.80
N LEU A 44 16.09 -10.84 -11.84
CA LEU A 44 16.57 -10.05 -10.72
C LEU A 44 17.37 -8.85 -11.23
N SER A 45 17.02 -7.66 -10.76
CA SER A 45 17.70 -6.43 -11.14
C SER A 45 17.80 -5.49 -9.94
N VAL A 46 18.94 -5.52 -9.26
CA VAL A 46 19.18 -4.78 -8.01
C VAL A 46 19.00 -3.27 -8.12
N ILE A 47 19.15 -2.69 -9.32
CA ILE A 47 18.93 -1.24 -9.55
C ILE A 47 17.48 -0.82 -9.26
N TRP A 48 16.53 -1.76 -9.32
CA TRP A 48 15.13 -1.51 -8.99
C TRP A 48 14.89 -1.30 -7.48
N VAL A 49 15.92 -1.48 -6.65
CA VAL A 49 15.89 -1.01 -5.28
C VAL A 49 15.63 0.51 -5.19
N ILE A 50 15.95 1.30 -6.23
CA ILE A 50 15.70 2.74 -6.24
C ILE A 50 14.19 3.05 -6.16
N PRO A 51 13.33 2.64 -7.11
CA PRO A 51 11.89 2.85 -7.01
C PRO A 51 11.27 2.14 -5.81
N TYR A 52 11.82 1.00 -5.39
CA TYR A 52 11.40 0.31 -4.17
C TYR A 52 11.63 1.19 -2.92
N ALA A 53 12.82 1.74 -2.74
CA ALA A 53 13.15 2.63 -1.64
C ALA A 53 12.44 3.99 -1.71
N LEU A 54 12.18 4.51 -2.92
CA LEU A 54 11.43 5.77 -3.11
C LEU A 54 9.97 5.66 -2.65
N TRP A 55 9.45 4.46 -2.46
CA TRP A 55 8.11 4.26 -1.90
C TRP A 55 7.95 4.95 -0.55
N TYR A 56 8.92 4.83 0.36
CA TYR A 56 8.83 5.44 1.70
C TYR A 56 8.65 6.97 1.63
N PRO A 57 9.56 7.76 1.01
CA PRO A 57 9.36 9.20 0.93
C PRO A 57 8.08 9.61 0.16
N ILE A 58 7.65 8.84 -0.84
CA ILE A 58 6.39 9.09 -1.55
C ILE A 58 5.19 8.96 -0.61
N VAL A 59 5.14 7.88 0.20
CA VAL A 59 4.07 7.66 1.18
C VAL A 59 4.10 8.72 2.27
N TYR A 60 5.28 9.10 2.79
CA TYR A 60 5.41 10.16 3.78
C TYR A 60 4.96 11.53 3.26
N ALA A 61 5.44 11.93 2.07
CA ALA A 61 5.06 13.19 1.45
C ALA A 61 3.56 13.23 1.15
N GLY A 62 3.04 12.13 0.59
CA GLY A 62 1.64 12.03 0.24
C GLY A 62 0.73 12.00 1.49
N GLY A 63 1.13 11.32 2.56
CA GLY A 63 0.40 11.27 3.82
C GLY A 63 0.37 12.64 4.51
N THR A 64 1.48 13.37 4.48
CA THR A 64 1.57 14.75 4.97
C THR A 64 0.64 15.67 4.19
N TRP A 65 0.67 15.62 2.85
CA TRP A 65 -0.26 16.41 2.03
C TRP A 65 -1.72 16.04 2.30
N LEU A 66 -2.03 14.74 2.45
CA LEU A 66 -3.37 14.26 2.77
C LEU A 66 -3.86 14.89 4.08
N LEU A 67 -3.05 14.91 5.12
CA LEU A 67 -3.43 15.49 6.41
C LEU A 67 -3.68 17.00 6.32
N LEU A 68 -2.79 17.73 5.63
CA LEU A 68 -2.75 19.20 5.67
C LEU A 68 -3.59 19.89 4.60
N LYS A 69 -3.78 19.28 3.43
CA LYS A 69 -4.28 19.96 2.21
C LYS A 69 -5.51 19.31 1.59
N SER A 70 -5.78 18.03 1.84
CA SER A 70 -6.93 17.34 1.22
C SER A 70 -8.28 17.93 1.65
N ASP A 71 -9.29 17.87 0.77
CA ASP A 71 -10.64 18.27 1.12
C ASP A 71 -11.31 17.29 2.10
N ALA A 72 -12.25 17.77 2.91
CA ALA A 72 -12.91 16.98 3.96
C ALA A 72 -13.62 15.73 3.44
N ARG A 73 -14.20 15.79 2.23
CA ARG A 73 -15.02 14.71 1.69
C ARG A 73 -14.12 13.57 1.25
N LEU A 74 -13.16 13.85 0.38
CA LEU A 74 -12.24 12.83 -0.12
C LEU A 74 -11.25 12.39 0.95
N PHE A 75 -10.91 13.23 1.94
CA PHE A 75 -10.16 12.78 3.12
C PHE A 75 -10.87 11.64 3.85
N LYS A 76 -12.18 11.80 4.15
CA LYS A 76 -12.96 10.76 4.82
C LYS A 76 -13.08 9.50 3.97
N ALA A 77 -13.25 9.66 2.65
CA ALA A 77 -13.32 8.53 1.73
C ALA A 77 -11.98 7.78 1.67
N PHE A 78 -10.86 8.51 1.60
CA PHE A 78 -9.52 7.94 1.67
C PHE A 78 -9.33 7.20 2.97
N ALA A 79 -9.61 7.83 4.12
CA ALA A 79 -9.42 7.21 5.42
C ALA A 79 -10.23 5.92 5.57
N ALA A 80 -11.52 5.93 5.22
CA ALA A 80 -12.37 4.74 5.30
C ALA A 80 -11.88 3.63 4.35
N GLY A 81 -11.52 3.99 3.11
CA GLY A 81 -11.02 3.03 2.13
C GLY A 81 -9.65 2.45 2.49
N PHE A 82 -8.75 3.29 3.02
CA PHE A 82 -7.43 2.88 3.48
C PHE A 82 -7.52 1.95 4.68
N THR A 83 -8.34 2.29 5.67
CA THR A 83 -8.62 1.41 6.81
C THR A 83 -9.12 0.05 6.35
N LEU A 84 -10.10 -0.01 5.43
CA LEU A 84 -10.58 -1.28 4.90
C LEU A 84 -9.47 -2.06 4.16
N THR A 85 -8.66 -1.38 3.36
CA THR A 85 -7.53 -1.99 2.64
C THR A 85 -6.54 -2.62 3.63
N CYS A 86 -6.16 -1.89 4.68
CA CYS A 86 -5.27 -2.39 5.72
C CYS A 86 -5.88 -3.59 6.47
N ILE A 87 -7.17 -3.54 6.80
CA ILE A 87 -7.87 -4.68 7.44
C ILE A 87 -7.81 -5.91 6.54
N LEU A 88 -8.15 -5.78 5.26
CA LEU A 88 -8.10 -6.89 4.31
C LEU A 88 -6.69 -7.48 4.21
N GLY A 89 -5.66 -6.63 4.06
CA GLY A 89 -4.26 -7.07 4.02
C GLY A 89 -3.85 -7.82 5.29
N VAL A 90 -4.08 -7.21 6.46
CA VAL A 90 -3.73 -7.79 7.76
C VAL A 90 -4.43 -9.13 7.99
N LEU A 91 -5.74 -9.22 7.74
CA LEU A 91 -6.46 -10.49 7.89
C LEU A 91 -5.87 -11.55 6.95
N THR A 92 -5.56 -11.20 5.70
CA THR A 92 -4.95 -12.13 4.75
C THR A 92 -3.59 -12.64 5.21
N PHE A 93 -2.74 -11.79 5.78
CA PHE A 93 -1.45 -12.24 6.32
C PHE A 93 -1.63 -13.31 7.40
N TYR A 94 -2.60 -13.14 8.30
CA TYR A 94 -2.83 -14.09 9.40
C TYR A 94 -3.57 -15.36 8.98
N PHE A 95 -4.54 -15.28 8.08
CA PHE A 95 -5.34 -16.44 7.66
C PHE A 95 -4.71 -17.23 6.50
N PHE A 96 -3.91 -16.57 5.67
CA PHE A 96 -3.25 -17.13 4.50
C PHE A 96 -1.76 -16.71 4.48
N PRO A 97 -0.95 -17.21 5.44
CA PRO A 97 0.45 -16.83 5.52
C PRO A 97 1.18 -17.21 4.24
N THR A 98 1.91 -16.24 3.69
CA THR A 98 2.67 -16.38 2.46
C THR A 98 4.05 -15.78 2.64
N TYR A 99 5.03 -16.33 1.93
CA TYR A 99 6.41 -15.89 2.05
C TYR A 99 7.13 -15.80 0.70
N ILE A 100 8.19 -15.00 0.67
CA ILE A 100 9.12 -14.91 -0.44
C ILE A 100 10.41 -15.69 -0.16
N ILE A 101 11.11 -16.06 -1.23
CA ILE A 101 12.48 -16.56 -1.14
C ILE A 101 13.40 -15.46 -1.63
N ASP A 102 14.20 -14.92 -0.72
CA ASP A 102 15.20 -13.92 -1.07
C ASP A 102 16.25 -14.49 -2.02
N PRO A 103 16.58 -13.76 -3.10
CA PRO A 103 17.62 -14.21 -4.02
C PRO A 103 19.02 -14.05 -3.40
N PRO A 104 20.00 -14.88 -3.80
CA PRO A 104 21.39 -14.62 -3.43
C PRO A 104 21.87 -13.32 -4.09
N LEU A 105 22.30 -12.35 -3.28
CA LEU A 105 22.80 -11.06 -3.75
C LEU A 105 24.34 -10.98 -3.67
N PRO A 106 25.02 -10.32 -4.62
CA PRO A 106 26.48 -10.17 -4.61
C PRO A 106 27.03 -9.39 -3.40
N GLY A 107 26.21 -8.51 -2.80
CA GLY A 107 26.50 -7.79 -1.55
C GLY A 107 27.63 -6.74 -1.61
N ALA A 108 28.42 -6.66 -2.68
CA ALA A 108 29.57 -5.76 -2.78
C ALA A 108 29.17 -4.31 -3.13
N ASP A 109 28.20 -4.12 -4.01
CA ASP A 109 27.80 -2.81 -4.53
C ASP A 109 26.74 -2.10 -3.68
N PHE A 110 26.57 -0.79 -3.90
CA PHE A 110 25.63 0.05 -3.15
C PHE A 110 24.18 -0.41 -3.29
N PHE A 111 23.74 -0.84 -4.47
CA PHE A 111 22.35 -1.25 -4.70
C PHE A 111 22.06 -2.58 -4.00
N SER A 112 22.97 -3.55 -4.09
CA SER A 112 22.85 -4.81 -3.34
C SER A 112 22.80 -4.59 -1.84
N LYS A 113 23.66 -3.72 -1.27
CA LYS A 113 23.65 -3.39 0.16
C LYS A 113 22.35 -2.70 0.59
N THR A 114 21.82 -1.81 -0.26
CA THR A 114 20.55 -1.15 -0.01
C THR A 114 19.40 -2.16 -0.01
N LEU A 115 19.40 -3.11 -0.95
CA LEU A 115 18.37 -4.14 -1.02
C LEU A 115 18.43 -5.07 0.19
N LEU A 116 19.62 -5.51 0.59
CA LEU A 116 19.83 -6.31 1.81
C LEU A 116 19.33 -5.59 3.07
N PHE A 117 19.57 -4.28 3.17
CA PHE A 117 19.06 -3.49 4.28
C PHE A 117 17.53 -3.44 4.28
N LEU A 118 16.89 -3.23 3.13
CA LEU A 118 15.43 -3.20 3.02
C LEU A 118 14.79 -4.56 3.31
N GLN A 119 15.37 -5.65 2.79
CA GLN A 119 14.99 -7.03 3.10
C GLN A 119 14.99 -7.26 4.62
N SER A 120 16.02 -6.79 5.33
CA SER A 120 16.10 -6.94 6.80
C SER A 120 15.01 -6.19 7.58
N ILE A 121 14.41 -5.15 6.98
CA ILE A 121 13.35 -4.34 7.60
C ILE A 121 11.97 -4.91 7.26
N ASP A 122 11.77 -5.30 5.99
CA ASP A 122 10.47 -5.72 5.47
C ASP A 122 10.11 -7.16 5.90
N GLY A 123 11.11 -8.04 5.99
CA GLY A 123 10.96 -9.45 6.35
C GLY A 123 10.20 -10.28 5.29
N ASP A 124 10.17 -11.60 5.50
CA ASP A 124 9.85 -12.52 4.40
C ASP A 124 8.44 -13.12 4.48
N TYR A 125 7.76 -13.06 5.63
CA TYR A 125 6.59 -13.91 5.95
C TYR A 125 5.22 -13.21 5.89
N ALA A 126 5.14 -12.09 5.16
CA ALA A 126 3.88 -11.39 4.87
C ALA A 126 3.82 -10.91 3.41
N ALA A 127 4.09 -11.83 2.47
CA ALA A 127 4.25 -11.48 1.06
C ALA A 127 2.94 -11.03 0.36
N PHE A 128 1.90 -11.88 0.42
CA PHE A 128 0.61 -11.63 -0.21
C PHE A 128 -0.39 -11.04 0.81
N PRO A 129 -1.07 -9.92 0.48
CA PRO A 129 -0.87 -9.02 -0.66
C PRO A 129 0.27 -8.01 -0.42
N SER A 130 0.84 -7.46 -1.51
CA SER A 130 1.93 -6.50 -1.36
C SER A 130 1.48 -5.17 -0.75
N ALA A 131 2.07 -4.81 0.40
CA ALA A 131 1.87 -3.53 1.07
C ALA A 131 2.34 -2.34 0.24
N HIS A 132 3.49 -2.48 -0.40
CA HIS A 132 3.98 -1.49 -1.36
C HIS A 132 2.92 -1.16 -2.40
N VAL A 133 2.30 -2.20 -2.98
CA VAL A 133 1.34 -2.05 -4.07
C VAL A 133 -0.02 -1.52 -3.59
N TYR A 134 -0.61 -2.05 -2.51
CA TYR A 134 -1.94 -1.55 -2.11
C TYR A 134 -1.89 -0.10 -1.60
N VAL A 135 -0.83 0.29 -0.88
CA VAL A 135 -0.66 1.68 -0.43
C VAL A 135 -0.47 2.58 -1.64
N THR A 136 0.40 2.23 -2.58
CA THR A 136 0.60 3.06 -3.77
C THR A 136 -0.66 3.14 -4.64
N THR A 137 -1.41 2.04 -4.77
CA THR A 137 -2.63 2.00 -5.57
C THR A 137 -3.70 2.93 -5.00
N ILE A 138 -3.97 2.88 -3.70
CA ILE A 138 -5.00 3.74 -3.10
C ILE A 138 -4.59 5.22 -3.15
N PHE A 139 -3.31 5.52 -2.96
CA PHE A 139 -2.78 6.86 -3.18
C PHE A 139 -3.02 7.30 -4.64
N ALA A 140 -2.62 6.49 -5.63
CA ALA A 140 -2.78 6.82 -7.03
C ALA A 140 -4.25 7.09 -7.40
N LEU A 141 -5.18 6.28 -6.89
CA LEU A 141 -6.62 6.41 -7.16
C LEU A 141 -7.24 7.69 -6.56
N PHE A 142 -6.85 8.07 -5.35
CA PHE A 142 -7.38 9.29 -4.72
C PHE A 142 -6.66 10.55 -5.21
N TYR A 143 -5.34 10.51 -5.41
CA TYR A 143 -4.61 11.65 -5.98
C TYR A 143 -5.00 11.94 -7.43
N SER A 144 -5.39 10.92 -8.20
CA SER A 144 -6.00 11.15 -9.51
C SER A 144 -7.36 11.87 -9.42
N ARG A 145 -8.08 11.76 -8.30
CA ARG A 145 -9.31 12.53 -8.06
C ARG A 145 -9.04 13.95 -7.56
N TRP A 146 -8.05 14.13 -6.68
CA TRP A 146 -7.63 15.46 -6.23
C TRP A 146 -6.99 16.28 -7.33
N TYR A 147 -6.17 15.63 -8.16
CA TYR A 147 -5.41 16.26 -9.22
C TYR A 147 -5.47 15.45 -10.54
N PRO A 148 -6.57 15.54 -11.30
CA PRO A 148 -6.75 14.78 -12.53
C PRO A 148 -5.66 15.02 -13.59
N LYS A 149 -5.04 16.21 -13.58
CA LYS A 149 -3.91 16.56 -14.46
C LYS A 149 -2.68 15.67 -14.23
N PHE A 150 -2.48 15.19 -13.00
CA PHE A 150 -1.34 14.35 -12.61
C PHE A 150 -1.70 12.86 -12.52
N ARG A 151 -2.86 12.43 -13.02
CA ARG A 151 -3.28 11.01 -12.97
C ARG A 151 -2.26 10.05 -13.61
N TRP A 152 -1.62 10.48 -14.69
CA TRP A 152 -0.60 9.68 -15.38
C TRP A 152 0.71 9.59 -14.60
N LEU A 153 1.06 10.62 -13.84
CA LEU A 153 2.20 10.57 -12.92
C LEU A 153 1.94 9.55 -11.81
N TRP A 154 0.75 9.56 -11.21
CA TRP A 154 0.38 8.59 -10.18
C TRP A 154 0.26 7.17 -10.71
N PHE A 155 -0.25 7.00 -11.93
CA PHE A 155 -0.24 5.70 -12.61
C PHE A 155 1.19 5.23 -12.88
N PHE A 156 2.08 6.11 -13.35
CA PHE A 156 3.50 5.80 -13.52
C PHE A 156 4.17 5.38 -12.21
N ILE A 157 3.94 6.09 -11.11
CA ILE A 157 4.45 5.74 -9.78
C ILE A 157 3.96 4.33 -9.38
N TYR A 158 2.67 4.04 -9.58
CA TYR A 158 2.12 2.71 -9.33
C TYR A 158 2.83 1.62 -10.14
N VAL A 159 3.04 1.83 -11.44
CA VAL A 159 3.72 0.87 -12.30
C VAL A 159 5.19 0.69 -11.86
N MET A 160 5.90 1.78 -11.57
CA MET A 160 7.32 1.71 -11.15
C MET A 160 7.50 0.96 -9.83
N ILE A 161 6.62 1.18 -8.86
CA ILE A 161 6.67 0.50 -7.57
C ILE A 161 6.24 -0.97 -7.72
N SER A 162 5.24 -1.26 -8.55
CA SER A 162 4.82 -2.66 -8.80
C SER A 162 5.88 -3.46 -9.54
N LEU A 163 6.57 -2.85 -10.51
CA LEU A 163 7.69 -3.49 -11.19
C LEU A 163 8.90 -3.62 -10.28
N SER A 164 9.15 -2.64 -9.40
CA SER A 164 10.28 -2.70 -8.48
C SER A 164 10.15 -3.90 -7.55
N THR A 165 8.98 -4.15 -6.99
CA THR A 165 8.76 -5.30 -6.10
C THR A 165 9.01 -6.64 -6.80
N LEU A 166 8.66 -6.75 -8.09
CA LEU A 166 8.88 -7.96 -8.88
C LEU A 166 10.36 -8.14 -9.26
N LEU A 167 11.03 -7.06 -9.65
CA LEU A 167 12.42 -7.11 -10.14
C LEU A 167 13.45 -7.15 -9.01
N THR A 168 13.08 -6.77 -7.78
CA THR A 168 13.85 -7.02 -6.57
C THR A 168 13.54 -8.37 -5.91
N HIS A 169 12.64 -9.16 -6.50
CA HIS A 169 12.15 -10.45 -5.96
C HIS A 169 11.55 -10.34 -4.55
N GLN A 170 11.06 -9.14 -4.19
CA GLN A 170 10.40 -8.90 -2.90
C GLN A 170 8.92 -9.27 -2.92
N HIS A 171 8.36 -9.52 -4.10
CA HIS A 171 6.99 -10.01 -4.27
C HIS A 171 6.85 -10.83 -5.55
N TYR A 172 5.82 -11.67 -5.58
CA TYR A 172 5.34 -12.35 -6.79
C TYR A 172 4.19 -11.57 -7.45
N ILE A 173 3.87 -11.90 -8.70
CA ILE A 173 2.81 -11.23 -9.47
C ILE A 173 1.44 -11.31 -8.77
N LEU A 174 1.18 -12.41 -8.06
CA LEU A 174 -0.05 -12.58 -7.31
C LEU A 174 -0.17 -11.52 -6.21
N ASP A 175 0.93 -11.18 -5.53
CA ASP A 175 0.98 -10.16 -4.47
C ASP A 175 0.66 -8.77 -5.01
N VAL A 176 1.16 -8.46 -6.22
CA VAL A 176 0.88 -7.21 -6.94
C VAL A 176 -0.60 -7.12 -7.31
N VAL A 177 -1.16 -8.19 -7.86
CA VAL A 177 -2.58 -8.26 -8.22
C VAL A 177 -3.45 -8.13 -6.96
N GLY A 178 -3.14 -8.88 -5.91
CA GLY A 178 -3.85 -8.86 -4.63
C GLY A 178 -3.84 -7.47 -4.00
N GLY A 179 -2.68 -6.82 -3.95
CA GLY A 179 -2.55 -5.46 -3.43
C GLY A 179 -3.37 -4.45 -4.24
N THR A 180 -3.34 -4.56 -5.57
CA THR A 180 -4.14 -3.69 -6.46
C THR A 180 -5.64 -3.90 -6.23
N VAL A 181 -6.10 -5.15 -6.15
CA VAL A 181 -7.51 -5.50 -5.93
C VAL A 181 -8.00 -5.00 -4.56
N TYR A 182 -7.23 -5.21 -3.50
CA TYR A 182 -7.63 -4.77 -2.15
C TYR A 182 -7.74 -3.24 -2.06
N ALA A 183 -6.77 -2.52 -2.63
CA ALA A 183 -6.82 -1.07 -2.71
C ALA A 183 -8.01 -0.57 -3.55
N TRP A 184 -8.34 -1.26 -4.64
CA TRP A 184 -9.51 -0.93 -5.46
C TRP A 184 -10.81 -1.14 -4.69
N ILE A 185 -10.96 -2.26 -3.96
CA ILE A 185 -12.12 -2.51 -3.09
C ILE A 185 -12.23 -1.41 -2.03
N GLY A 186 -11.13 -1.11 -1.33
CA GLY A 186 -11.07 -0.04 -0.35
C GLY A 186 -11.45 1.32 -0.93
N TYR A 187 -10.93 1.66 -2.10
CA TYR A 187 -11.28 2.89 -2.81
C TYR A 187 -12.77 3.01 -3.11
N ARG A 188 -13.38 1.95 -3.67
CA ARG A 188 -14.82 1.92 -3.99
C ARG A 188 -15.67 2.04 -2.74
N PHE A 189 -15.29 1.31 -1.69
CA PHE A 189 -15.95 1.37 -0.38
C PHE A 189 -15.88 2.78 0.22
N GLY A 190 -14.70 3.41 0.23
CA GLY A 190 -14.52 4.74 0.79
C GLY A 190 -15.39 5.81 0.12
N LEU A 191 -15.48 5.76 -1.22
CA LEU A 191 -16.35 6.66 -1.98
C LEU A 191 -17.84 6.40 -1.69
N TRP A 192 -18.25 5.13 -1.74
CA TRP A 192 -19.62 4.72 -1.44
C TRP A 192 -20.06 5.14 -0.03
N TRP A 193 -19.21 4.92 0.96
CA TRP A 193 -19.49 5.23 2.37
C TRP A 193 -19.78 6.72 2.57
N VAL A 194 -18.95 7.58 1.98
CA VAL A 194 -19.12 9.03 2.10
C VAL A 194 -20.34 9.54 1.34
N GLU A 195 -20.67 8.94 0.20
CA GLU A 195 -21.89 9.27 -0.55
C GLU A 195 -23.14 8.87 0.23
N ARG A 196 -23.18 7.65 0.77
CA ARG A 196 -24.28 7.16 1.60
C ARG A 196 -24.52 8.02 2.83
N ALA A 197 -23.45 8.40 3.54
CA ALA A 197 -23.55 9.29 4.70
C ALA A 197 -24.15 10.67 4.34
N ARG A 198 -23.85 11.18 3.14
CA ARG A 198 -24.43 12.44 2.64
C ARG A 198 -25.92 12.30 2.35
N PHE A 199 -26.35 11.22 1.69
CA PHE A 199 -27.76 10.97 1.39
C PHE A 199 -28.62 10.89 2.66
N ASN A 200 -28.17 10.14 3.67
CA ASN A 200 -28.90 10.02 4.94
C ASN A 200 -29.03 11.37 5.66
N THR A 201 -28.01 12.24 5.58
CA THR A 201 -28.07 13.57 6.20
C THR A 201 -29.16 14.42 5.56
N LEU A 202 -29.30 14.38 4.23
CA LEU A 202 -30.30 15.18 3.51
C LEU A 202 -31.74 14.72 3.77
N GLN A 203 -31.97 13.42 4.02
CA GLN A 203 -33.29 12.87 4.34
C GLN A 203 -33.79 13.20 5.75
N HIS A 204 -32.89 13.55 6.69
CA HIS A 204 -33.27 13.89 8.07
C HIS A 204 -33.35 15.41 8.32
N THR A 205 -32.99 16.24 7.33
CA THR A 205 -33.01 17.70 7.43
C THR A 205 -34.04 18.37 6.52
N GLY A 206 -34.85 17.59 5.80
CA GLY A 206 -35.98 18.07 4.98
C GLY A 206 -37.29 17.54 5.54
#